data_AF-A0A8C2MKK6-F1
#
_entry.id   AF-A0A8C2MKK6-F1
#
_cell.length_a   1.000
_cell.length_b   1.000
_cell.length_c   1.000
_cell.angle_alpha   90.00
_cell.angle_beta   90.00
_cell.angle_gamma   90.00
#
_symmetry.space_group_name_H-M   'P 1'
#
loop_
_entity.id
_entity.type
_entity.pdbx_description
1 polymer ?
#
loop_
_entity_poly.entity_id
_entity_poly.type
_entity_poly.pdbx_seq_one_letter_code
_entity_poly.pdbx_strand_id
1 'polypeptide(L)'
;MAGSGRLAMRTLSRCGWIRGSNPAVLSRLRDEAVVRPGFLSQAEEDTLTSELEPQLRRRRYEYDHWDAFCGSTIAGLSLLSPSVMKLVHTQEPEQWLELLLEPGSLYILRGSARYDFSHEILRDEESFFGEHRVPRGRRISVICRSLPEGMGPGRSGEPPPAC
;
A
#
# COMPACT_ATOMS: atom_id res chain seq x y z
N MET A 1 17.40 -21.08 0.04
CA MET A 1 16.48 -21.43 1.15
C MET A 1 15.30 -20.45 1.19
N ALA A 2 14.47 -20.39 0.14
CA ALA A 2 13.42 -19.36 -0.04
C ALA A 2 11.97 -19.86 0.15
N GLY A 3 11.78 -21.14 0.53
CA GLY A 3 10.45 -21.78 0.52
C GLY A 3 9.64 -21.68 1.81
N SER A 4 10.25 -21.34 2.95
CA SER A 4 9.57 -21.46 4.27
C SER A 4 8.66 -20.26 4.58
N GLY A 5 9.01 -19.05 4.13
CA GLY A 5 8.25 -17.82 4.39
C GLY A 5 6.88 -17.79 3.71
N ARG A 6 6.78 -18.24 2.45
CA ARG A 6 5.50 -18.29 1.71
C ARG A 6 4.50 -19.27 2.33
N LEU A 7 4.94 -20.36 2.93
CA LEU A 7 4.04 -21.32 3.61
C LEU A 7 3.51 -20.76 4.93
N ALA A 8 4.34 -20.08 5.71
CA ALA A 8 3.91 -19.46 6.98
C ALA A 8 2.83 -18.38 6.73
N MET A 9 2.98 -17.58 5.67
CA MET A 9 2.02 -16.51 5.39
C MET A 9 0.69 -16.99 4.77
N ARG A 10 0.68 -18.10 4.02
CA ARG A 10 -0.58 -18.77 3.60
C ARG A 10 -1.46 -19.20 4.77
N THR A 11 -0.86 -19.41 5.95
CA THR A 11 -1.59 -19.72 7.19
C THR A 11 -2.22 -18.47 7.80
N LEU A 12 -1.57 -17.29 7.68
CA LEU A 12 -2.10 -15.99 8.10
C LEU A 12 -3.32 -15.56 7.29
N SER A 13 -3.44 -16.03 6.04
CA SER A 13 -4.57 -15.76 5.15
C SER A 13 -5.93 -16.20 5.72
N ARG A 14 -5.99 -17.08 6.73
CA ARG A 14 -7.25 -17.44 7.41
C ARG A 14 -7.87 -16.27 8.17
N CYS A 15 -7.07 -15.28 8.57
CA CYS A 15 -7.53 -14.07 9.26
C CYS A 15 -7.88 -12.91 8.31
N GLY A 16 -7.80 -13.13 6.99
CA GLY A 16 -7.92 -12.07 5.99
C GLY A 16 -6.66 -11.22 5.86
N TRP A 17 -6.69 -10.29 4.90
CA TRP A 17 -5.56 -9.39 4.57
C TRP A 17 -5.67 -8.02 5.21
N ILE A 18 -6.81 -7.75 5.86
CA ILE A 18 -7.14 -6.49 6.48
C ILE A 18 -7.74 -6.78 7.85
N ARG A 19 -7.24 -6.10 8.87
CA ARG A 19 -7.80 -6.03 10.22
C ARG A 19 -8.22 -4.60 10.50
N GLY A 20 -9.15 -4.43 11.41
CA GLY A 20 -9.57 -3.10 11.86
C GLY A 20 -9.90 -3.12 13.33
N SER A 21 -9.91 -1.94 13.94
CA SER A 21 -10.17 -1.79 15.36
C SER A 21 -11.58 -2.25 15.77
N ASN A 22 -12.54 -2.15 14.86
CA ASN A 22 -13.91 -2.66 15.05
C ASN A 22 -14.57 -3.04 13.70
N PRO A 23 -15.72 -3.75 13.71
CA PRO A 23 -16.43 -4.12 12.49
C PRO A 23 -16.99 -2.94 11.69
N ALA A 24 -17.32 -1.81 12.35
CA ALA A 24 -17.90 -0.65 11.68
C ALA A 24 -16.88 0.05 10.77
N VAL A 25 -15.63 0.22 11.22
CA VAL A 25 -14.56 0.80 10.38
C VAL A 25 -14.24 -0.10 9.19
N LEU A 26 -14.22 -1.42 9.38
CA LEU A 26 -14.03 -2.39 8.30
C LEU A 26 -15.15 -2.32 7.27
N SER A 27 -16.41 -2.22 7.71
CA SER A 27 -17.55 -2.09 6.80
C SER A 27 -17.52 -0.77 6.04
N ARG A 28 -17.18 0.33 6.72
CA ARG A 28 -17.11 1.68 6.12
C ARG A 28 -16.05 1.76 5.02
N LEU A 29 -14.88 1.16 5.26
CA LEU A 29 -13.73 1.29 4.35
C LEU A 29 -13.51 0.06 3.45
N ARG A 30 -14.47 -0.86 3.40
CA ARG A 30 -14.38 -2.12 2.66
C ARG A 30 -13.93 -1.94 1.21
N ASP A 31 -14.48 -0.93 0.53
CA ASP A 31 -14.16 -0.65 -0.87
C ASP A 31 -13.07 0.42 -1.01
N GLU A 32 -12.66 1.06 0.07
CA GLU A 32 -11.73 2.18 0.08
C GLU A 32 -10.29 1.78 0.45
N ALA A 33 -10.13 0.78 1.31
CA ALA A 33 -8.87 0.13 1.61
C ALA A 33 -8.94 -1.33 1.15
N VAL A 34 -8.23 -1.65 0.06
CA VAL A 34 -8.28 -2.97 -0.58
C VAL A 34 -6.89 -3.57 -0.66
N VAL A 35 -6.77 -4.85 -0.33
CA VAL A 35 -5.56 -5.65 -0.56
C VAL A 35 -5.90 -6.82 -1.48
N ARG A 36 -5.15 -6.94 -2.58
CA ARG A 36 -5.21 -8.04 -3.53
C ARG A 36 -3.93 -8.87 -3.40
N PRO A 37 -3.95 -10.00 -2.67
CA PRO A 37 -2.81 -10.89 -2.58
C PRO A 37 -2.58 -11.58 -3.93
N GLY A 38 -1.33 -11.98 -4.21
CA GLY A 38 -1.00 -12.70 -5.45
C GLY A 38 -1.45 -11.97 -6.73
N PHE A 39 -1.46 -10.63 -6.69
CA PHE A 39 -1.80 -9.82 -7.86
C PHE A 39 -0.81 -10.06 -8.99
N LEU A 40 0.46 -10.26 -8.63
CA LEU A 40 1.48 -10.80 -9.53
C LEU A 40 1.59 -12.32 -9.38
N SER A 41 1.75 -12.99 -10.51
CA SER A 41 2.33 -14.32 -10.55
C SER A 41 3.81 -14.29 -10.10
N GLN A 42 4.35 -15.46 -9.75
CA GLN A 42 5.77 -15.57 -9.37
C GLN A 42 6.70 -15.06 -10.49
N ALA A 43 6.40 -15.40 -11.75
CA ALA A 43 7.23 -14.99 -12.88
C ALA A 43 7.22 -13.46 -13.10
N GLU A 44 6.06 -12.81 -12.93
CA GLU A 44 5.96 -11.35 -13.00
C GLU A 44 6.70 -10.67 -11.83
N GLU A 45 6.57 -11.21 -10.61
CA GLU A 45 7.28 -10.72 -9.43
C GLU A 45 8.80 -10.83 -9.59
N ASP A 46 9.28 -11.97 -10.10
CA ASP A 46 10.71 -12.23 -10.33
C ASP A 46 11.27 -11.27 -11.40
N THR A 47 10.54 -11.09 -12.50
CA THR A 47 10.92 -10.18 -13.60
C THR A 47 10.99 -8.73 -13.12
N LEU A 48 9.96 -8.26 -12.41
CA LEU A 48 9.96 -6.89 -11.88
C LEU A 48 11.07 -6.69 -10.84
N THR A 49 11.30 -7.69 -10.00
CA THR A 49 12.36 -7.65 -8.99
C THR A 49 13.75 -7.57 -9.62
N SER A 50 14.04 -8.39 -10.64
CA SER A 50 15.35 -8.40 -11.28
C SER A 50 15.71 -7.09 -11.96
N GLU A 51 14.70 -6.37 -12.46
CA GLU A 51 14.88 -5.06 -13.10
C GLU A 51 15.02 -3.93 -12.06
N LEU A 52 14.15 -3.92 -11.03
CA LEU A 52 14.06 -2.81 -10.08
C LEU A 52 15.13 -2.88 -8.98
N GLU A 53 15.47 -4.06 -8.47
CA GLU A 53 16.38 -4.20 -7.34
C GLU A 53 17.78 -3.61 -7.63
N PRO A 54 18.46 -3.93 -8.75
CA PRO A 54 19.79 -3.40 -9.03
C PRO A 54 19.82 -1.87 -9.14
N GLN A 55 18.76 -1.27 -9.66
CA GLN A 55 18.63 0.17 -9.85
C GLN A 55 18.35 0.90 -8.53
N LEU A 56 17.44 0.35 -7.71
CA LEU A 56 16.99 0.98 -6.47
C LEU A 56 17.89 0.64 -5.26
N ARG A 57 18.70 -0.42 -5.31
CA ARG A 57 19.57 -0.80 -4.19
C ARG A 57 20.63 0.25 -3.87
N ARG A 58 21.03 1.05 -4.86
CA ARG A 58 22.05 2.09 -4.71
C ARG A 58 21.48 3.48 -4.47
N ARG A 59 20.16 3.66 -4.59
CA ARG A 59 19.50 4.95 -4.35
C ARG A 59 18.96 5.01 -2.93
N ARG A 60 19.15 6.16 -2.29
CA ARG A 60 18.36 6.49 -1.10
C ARG A 60 16.94 6.78 -1.55
N TYR A 61 15.98 6.62 -0.65
CA TYR A 61 14.62 7.10 -0.89
C TYR A 61 14.68 8.59 -1.22
N GLU A 62 14.30 8.96 -2.44
CA GLU A 62 14.30 10.35 -2.90
C GLU A 62 12.97 10.99 -2.47
N TYR A 63 13.06 12.08 -1.70
CA TYR A 63 11.90 12.84 -1.19
C TYR A 63 11.38 13.87 -2.20
N ASP A 64 12.02 13.99 -3.37
CA ASP A 64 11.66 14.96 -4.41
C ASP A 64 10.35 14.54 -5.08
N HIS A 65 9.25 14.99 -4.49
CA HIS A 65 7.90 14.85 -5.01
C HIS A 65 7.50 16.18 -5.69
N TRP A 66 7.36 16.17 -7.01
CA TRP A 66 6.76 17.29 -7.76
C TRP A 66 5.24 17.16 -7.96
N ASP A 67 4.55 16.34 -7.17
CA ASP A 67 3.13 16.06 -7.38
C ASP A 67 2.29 16.67 -6.26
N ALA A 68 2.15 18.01 -6.26
CA ALA A 68 1.27 18.71 -5.32
C ALA A 68 -0.22 18.36 -5.50
N PHE A 69 -0.59 17.62 -6.55
CA PHE A 69 -1.98 17.21 -6.77
C PHE A 69 -2.03 15.77 -7.33
N CYS A 70 -2.25 14.80 -6.44
CA CYS A 70 -2.72 13.47 -6.84
C CYS A 70 -4.21 13.33 -6.48
N GLY A 71 -4.99 12.73 -7.39
CA GLY A 71 -6.42 12.49 -7.23
C GLY A 71 -6.75 11.44 -6.18
N SER A 72 -8.03 11.09 -6.10
CA SER A 72 -8.62 10.35 -4.99
C SER A 72 -8.14 8.91 -4.78
N THR A 73 -7.30 8.35 -5.66
CA THR A 73 -6.84 6.95 -5.58
C THR A 73 -5.31 6.81 -5.61
N ILE A 74 -4.77 5.98 -4.72
CA ILE A 74 -3.39 5.51 -4.73
C ILE A 74 -3.39 3.98 -4.78
N ALA A 75 -2.53 3.41 -5.62
CA ALA A 75 -2.27 1.99 -5.66
C ALA A 75 -0.79 1.72 -5.40
N GLY A 76 -0.50 0.72 -4.57
CA GLY A 76 0.87 0.33 -4.26
C GLY A 76 1.11 -1.16 -4.49
N LEU A 77 2.12 -1.45 -5.29
CA LEU A 77 2.60 -2.81 -5.54
C LEU A 77 3.76 -3.11 -4.60
N SER A 78 3.66 -4.20 -3.84
CA SER A 78 4.67 -4.59 -2.84
C SER A 78 5.58 -5.70 -3.37
N LEU A 79 6.89 -5.56 -3.20
CA LEU A 79 7.91 -6.52 -3.66
C LEU A 79 8.95 -6.81 -2.57
N LEU A 80 9.66 -7.93 -2.71
CA LEU A 80 10.78 -8.44 -1.90
C LEU A 80 10.44 -8.93 -0.50
N SER A 81 9.85 -8.08 0.35
CA SER A 81 9.62 -8.38 1.76
C SER A 81 8.19 -8.05 2.15
N PRO A 82 7.54 -8.92 2.97
CA PRO A 82 6.25 -8.58 3.54
C PRO A 82 6.36 -7.40 4.50
N SER A 83 5.24 -6.73 4.73
CA SER A 83 5.14 -5.63 5.68
C SER A 83 3.70 -5.43 6.15
N VAL A 84 3.53 -4.85 7.34
CA VAL A 84 2.22 -4.38 7.81
C VAL A 84 2.13 -2.88 7.57
N MET A 85 1.09 -2.46 6.85
CA MET A 85 0.70 -1.06 6.75
C MET A 85 -0.39 -0.77 7.77
N LYS A 86 -0.20 0.24 8.61
CA LYS A 86 -1.20 0.70 9.57
C LYS A 86 -1.81 2.01 9.09
N LEU A 87 -3.14 2.06 9.09
CA LEU A 87 -3.93 3.24 8.84
C LEU A 87 -4.55 3.69 10.16
N VAL A 88 -4.39 4.96 10.54
CA VAL A 88 -4.98 5.51 11.77
C VAL A 88 -5.77 6.76 11.43
N HIS A 89 -7.03 6.84 11.85
CA HIS A 89 -7.85 8.01 11.58
C HIS A 89 -7.26 9.24 12.26
N THR A 90 -7.18 10.34 11.52
CA THR A 90 -6.48 11.55 11.96
C THR A 90 -7.17 12.27 13.13
N GLN A 91 -8.49 12.11 13.25
CA GLN A 91 -9.30 12.73 14.31
C GLN A 91 -9.75 11.75 15.40
N GLU A 92 -9.73 10.43 15.13
CA GLU A 92 -10.27 9.38 16.01
C GLU A 92 -9.28 8.21 16.07
N PRO A 93 -8.14 8.33 16.79
CA PRO A 93 -7.03 7.38 16.72
C PRO A 93 -7.38 5.93 17.11
N GLU A 94 -8.49 5.72 17.82
CA GLU A 94 -9.09 4.42 18.10
C GLU A 94 -9.65 3.72 16.86
N GLN A 95 -9.92 4.45 15.78
CA GLN A 95 -10.28 3.92 14.48
C GLN A 95 -9.02 3.67 13.64
N TRP A 96 -8.71 2.40 13.42
CA TRP A 96 -7.53 2.01 12.65
C TRP A 96 -7.76 0.76 11.80
N LEU A 97 -6.91 0.59 10.80
CA LEU A 97 -6.80 -0.62 9.99
C LEU A 97 -5.35 -1.09 9.92
N GLU A 98 -5.15 -2.39 9.85
CA GLU A 98 -3.87 -3.01 9.52
C GLU A 98 -4.05 -3.78 8.22
N LEU A 99 -3.13 -3.60 7.27
CA LEU A 99 -3.11 -4.28 5.98
C LEU A 99 -1.85 -5.13 5.92
N LEU A 100 -2.01 -6.43 5.67
CA LEU A 100 -0.90 -7.34 5.42
C LEU A 100 -0.50 -7.27 3.94
N LEU A 101 0.69 -6.73 3.68
CA LEU A 101 1.21 -6.53 2.33
C LEU A 101 2.30 -7.55 2.04
N GLU A 102 1.94 -8.62 1.36
CA GLU A 102 2.87 -9.64 0.86
C GLU A 102 3.64 -9.16 -0.39
N PRO A 103 4.84 -9.71 -0.64
CA PRO A 103 5.46 -9.60 -1.96
C PRO A 103 4.51 -10.10 -3.06
N GLY A 104 4.40 -9.34 -4.14
CA GLY A 104 3.45 -9.58 -5.23
C GLY A 104 2.02 -9.10 -4.97
N SER A 105 1.73 -8.49 -3.82
CA SER A 105 0.40 -7.93 -3.52
C SER A 105 0.22 -6.50 -4.04
N LEU A 106 -1.02 -6.17 -4.40
CA LEU A 106 -1.46 -4.82 -4.74
C LEU A 106 -2.37 -4.30 -3.63
N TYR A 107 -2.06 -3.14 -3.05
CA TYR A 107 -3.01 -2.41 -2.20
C TYR A 107 -3.55 -1.19 -2.93
N ILE A 108 -4.77 -0.80 -2.59
CA ILE A 108 -5.45 0.38 -3.12
C ILE A 108 -6.04 1.15 -1.94
N LEU A 109 -5.71 2.44 -1.86
CA LEU A 109 -6.31 3.40 -0.93
C LEU A 109 -7.02 4.47 -1.73
N ARG A 110 -8.30 4.71 -1.42
CA ARG A 110 -9.11 5.78 -2.03
C ARG A 110 -10.10 6.37 -1.03
N GLY A 111 -10.69 7.51 -1.37
CA GLY A 111 -11.70 8.15 -0.52
C GLY A 111 -11.20 8.47 0.89
N SER A 112 -12.03 8.20 1.89
CA SER A 112 -11.74 8.38 3.32
C SER A 112 -10.47 7.63 3.73
N ALA A 113 -10.25 6.39 3.26
CA ALA A 113 -9.04 5.63 3.59
C ALA A 113 -7.73 6.33 3.14
N ARG A 114 -7.79 7.20 2.13
CA ARG A 114 -6.65 8.00 1.66
C ARG A 114 -6.55 9.35 2.37
N TYR A 115 -7.67 10.01 2.61
CA TYR A 115 -7.70 11.41 3.06
C TYR A 115 -7.80 11.56 4.58
N ASP A 116 -8.59 10.70 5.23
CA ASP A 116 -8.94 10.86 6.64
C ASP A 116 -8.03 10.01 7.56
N PHE A 117 -7.25 9.10 6.98
CA PHE A 117 -6.33 8.21 7.68
C PHE A 117 -4.87 8.54 7.35
N SER A 118 -4.04 8.64 8.38
CA SER A 118 -2.58 8.56 8.21
C SER A 118 -2.21 7.12 7.84
N HIS A 119 -1.11 6.94 7.11
CA HIS A 119 -0.62 5.62 6.71
C HIS A 119 0.87 5.47 7.04
N GLU A 120 1.23 4.34 7.63
CA GLU A 120 2.61 4.02 7.98
C GLU A 120 2.92 2.56 7.68
N ILE A 121 4.15 2.27 7.22
CA ILE A 121 4.69 0.91 7.20
C ILE A 121 5.39 0.68 8.54
N LEU A 122 4.82 -0.19 9.38
CA LEU A 122 5.30 -0.46 10.75
C LEU A 122 6.76 -0.89 10.76
N ARG A 123 7.53 -0.47 11.77
CA ARG A 123 8.95 -0.85 11.96
C ARG A 123 9.09 -2.34 12.30
N ASP A 124 10.27 -2.93 12.14
CA ASP A 124 10.43 -4.39 12.32
C ASP A 124 10.07 -4.87 13.74
N GLU A 125 10.28 -4.01 14.73
CA GLU A 125 9.96 -4.24 16.14
C GLU A 125 8.45 -4.19 16.41
N GLU A 126 7.69 -3.48 15.58
CA GLU A 126 6.26 -3.22 15.75
C GLU A 126 5.42 -3.90 14.66
N SER A 127 6.07 -4.57 13.69
CA SER A 127 5.45 -5.19 12.52
C SER A 127 4.76 -6.49 12.91
N PHE A 128 3.59 -6.33 13.53
CA PHE A 128 2.68 -7.40 13.90
C PHE A 128 1.37 -7.26 13.13
N PHE A 129 0.79 -8.38 12.73
CA PHE A 129 -0.54 -8.47 12.15
C PHE A 129 -1.43 -9.29 13.08
N GLY A 130 -2.14 -8.59 13.98
CA GLY A 130 -2.68 -9.22 15.19
C GLY A 130 -1.54 -9.81 16.04
N GLU A 131 -1.68 -11.06 16.47
CA GLU A 131 -0.67 -11.74 17.30
C GLU A 131 0.56 -12.22 16.51
N HIS A 132 0.59 -12.05 15.19
CA HIS A 132 1.60 -12.65 14.33
C HIS A 132 2.67 -11.65 13.93
N ARG A 133 3.92 -11.94 14.28
CA ARG A 133 5.07 -11.14 13.84
C ARG A 133 5.28 -11.29 12.33
N VAL A 134 5.45 -10.16 11.64
CA VAL A 134 5.76 -10.06 10.21
C VAL A 134 7.17 -9.46 10.07
N PRO A 135 8.21 -10.29 9.92
CA PRO A 135 9.59 -9.81 9.82
C PRO A 135 9.78 -8.93 8.58
N ARG A 136 10.50 -7.82 8.77
CA ARG A 136 10.85 -6.88 7.72
C ARG A 136 12.26 -7.13 7.23
N GLY A 137 12.40 -7.07 5.91
CA GLY A 137 13.66 -6.94 5.22
C GLY A 137 13.64 -5.75 4.27
N ARG A 138 14.52 -5.80 3.27
CA ARG A 138 14.51 -4.85 2.17
C ARG A 138 13.20 -4.99 1.39
N ARG A 139 12.47 -3.89 1.25
CA ARG A 139 11.19 -3.81 0.54
C ARG A 139 11.29 -2.80 -0.59
N ILE A 140 10.68 -3.12 -1.72
CA ILE A 140 10.40 -2.16 -2.80
C ILE A 140 8.89 -1.97 -2.88
N SER A 141 8.46 -0.72 -3.04
CA SER A 141 7.07 -0.37 -3.31
C SER A 141 7.02 0.48 -4.57
N VAL A 142 6.22 0.07 -5.53
CA VAL A 142 5.89 0.91 -6.69
C VAL A 142 4.55 1.55 -6.42
N ILE A 143 4.51 2.89 -6.37
CA ILE A 143 3.30 3.65 -6.04
C ILE A 143 2.79 4.35 -7.30
N CYS A 144 1.57 4.02 -7.70
CA CYS A 144 0.82 4.70 -8.74
C CYS A 144 -0.23 5.61 -8.09
N ARG A 145 -0.36 6.83 -8.60
CA ARG A 145 -1.30 7.83 -8.10
C ARG A 145 -2.21 8.28 -9.24
N SER A 146 -3.51 8.40 -8.99
CA SER A 146 -4.44 8.96 -9.99
C SER A 146 -4.17 10.46 -10.20
N LEU A 147 -4.51 10.97 -11.37
CA LEU A 147 -4.57 12.41 -11.62
C LEU A 147 -5.70 13.07 -10.81
N PRO A 148 -5.60 14.36 -10.48
CA PRO A 148 -6.67 15.12 -9.83
C PRO A 148 -7.97 15.10 -10.64
N GLU A 149 -9.10 15.11 -9.94
CA GLU A 149 -10.41 15.24 -10.56
C GLU A 149 -10.50 16.58 -11.31
N GLY A 150 -10.89 16.54 -12.59
CA GLY A 150 -10.92 17.71 -13.48
C GLY A 150 -9.71 17.87 -14.41
N MET A 151 -8.63 17.11 -14.22
CA MET A 151 -7.46 17.05 -15.12
C MET A 151 -7.31 15.69 -15.84
N GLY A 152 -8.44 15.00 -16.08
CA GLY A 152 -8.46 13.82 -16.94
C GLY A 152 -8.18 14.20 -18.41
N PRO A 153 -7.65 13.29 -19.24
CA PRO A 153 -7.45 13.56 -20.66
C PRO A 153 -8.83 13.64 -21.34
N GLY A 154 -9.36 14.86 -21.50
CA GLY A 154 -10.59 15.09 -22.26
C GLY A 154 -11.55 16.16 -21.76
N ARG A 155 -11.08 17.35 -21.38
CA ARG A 155 -11.83 18.60 -21.63
C ARG A 155 -10.84 19.66 -22.12
N SER A 156 -10.78 19.79 -23.43
CA SER A 156 -10.03 20.84 -24.13
C SER A 156 -10.59 22.22 -23.79
N GLY A 157 -9.73 23.11 -23.32
CA GLY A 157 -9.80 24.53 -23.64
C GLY A 157 -10.56 25.42 -22.66
N GLU A 158 -9.90 25.81 -21.58
CA GLU A 158 -9.90 27.23 -21.18
C GLU A 158 -8.67 27.51 -20.32
N PRO A 159 -7.83 28.52 -20.66
CA PRO A 159 -6.75 28.92 -19.77
C PRO A 159 -7.32 29.56 -18.49
N PRO A 160 -6.68 29.36 -17.33
CA PRO A 160 -7.14 29.98 -16.08
C PRO A 160 -7.09 31.52 -16.18
N PRO A 161 -8.00 32.24 -15.50
CA PRO A 161 -7.97 33.70 -15.47
C PRO A 161 -6.66 34.16 -14.83
N ALA A 162 -5.98 35.07 -15.52
CA ALA A 162 -4.77 35.72 -15.00
C ALA A 162 -5.12 36.53 -13.75
N CYS A 163 -4.32 36.34 -12.68
CA CYS A 163 -4.30 37.23 -11.53
C CYS A 163 -3.78 38.61 -11.91
#